data_AF-A0A1W9V3D2-F1
#
_entry.id   AF-A0A1W9V3D2-F1
#
_cell.length_a   1.000
_cell.length_b   1.000
_cell.length_c   1.000
_cell.angle_alpha   90.00
_cell.angle_beta   90.00
_cell.angle_gamma   90.00
#
_symmetry.space_group_name_H-M   'P 1'
#
loop_
_entity.id
_entity.type
_entity.pdbx_description
1 polymer ?
#
loop_
_entity_poly.entity_id
_entity_poly.type
_entity_poly.pdbx_seq_one_letter_code
_entity_poly.pdbx_strand_id
1 'polypeptide(L)'
;MAKDAIKLFCVKSLYKKEDLISLTFLFQWSCIAILAGAVGNLCVHGLVCLVVRLNSFLFSIRTVPQILWPLLGAVPVGLLLYKLVPGAMGEGIPSYLESVRNGHGKLSLRDSVFKFFAALLTLGTFGNGGAFGPSGRMSAGLMSSLGKHLTPRILPDSLMQIFPICGMAAAMGAMIHSPIGGGLFAVEIILKTNMRYKQIFPAVLASTSSVFIARHLGLKPIIQFPLIHGIMNVDILPILLLVTFSAGLLGKIFILSYRRISILFQRNHKTSQRRRTASGRRICRSFRDPFWFR
;
A
#
# COMPACT_ATOMS: atom_id res chain seq x y z
N MET A 1 57.06 -1.23 8.57
CA MET A 1 56.98 -2.16 7.42
C MET A 1 56.04 -3.34 7.67
N ALA A 2 56.30 -4.27 8.60
CA ALA A 2 55.40 -5.43 8.82
C ALA A 2 54.00 -5.06 9.34
N LYS A 3 53.88 -4.07 10.23
CA LYS A 3 52.58 -3.60 10.75
C LYS A 3 51.70 -2.92 9.68
N ASP A 4 52.32 -2.28 8.70
CA ASP A 4 51.64 -1.55 7.62
C ASP A 4 51.08 -2.51 6.57
N ALA A 5 51.81 -3.58 6.26
CA ALA A 5 51.37 -4.65 5.37
C ALA A 5 50.16 -5.43 5.94
N ILE A 6 50.14 -5.68 7.26
CA ILE A 6 49.01 -6.36 7.93
C ILE A 6 47.76 -5.47 7.94
N LYS A 7 47.91 -4.16 8.16
CA LYS A 7 46.79 -3.20 8.05
C LYS A 7 46.22 -3.16 6.63
N LEU A 8 47.08 -3.10 5.61
CA LEU A 8 46.65 -3.05 4.21
C LEU A 8 45.94 -4.34 3.78
N PHE A 9 46.44 -5.49 4.22
CA PHE A 9 45.81 -6.79 3.96
C PHE A 9 44.47 -6.94 4.69
N CYS A 10 44.38 -6.47 5.94
CA CYS A 10 43.15 -6.45 6.72
C CYS A 10 42.10 -5.52 6.08
N VAL A 11 42.48 -4.33 5.62
CA VAL A 11 41.59 -3.40 4.91
C VAL A 11 41.12 -4.00 3.57
N LYS A 12 42.00 -4.60 2.77
CA LYS A 12 41.60 -5.29 1.52
C LYS A 12 40.67 -6.48 1.78
N SER A 13 40.91 -7.23 2.85
CA SER A 13 40.08 -8.37 3.25
C SER A 13 38.70 -7.95 3.75
N LEU A 14 38.62 -6.86 4.54
CA LEU A 14 37.37 -6.25 4.98
C LEU A 14 36.58 -5.68 3.80
N TYR A 15 37.25 -4.95 2.90
CA TYR A 15 36.64 -4.40 1.68
C TYR A 15 36.05 -5.51 0.79
N LYS A 16 36.81 -6.59 0.54
CA LYS A 16 36.34 -7.74 -0.25
C LYS A 16 35.16 -8.47 0.39
N LYS A 17 35.07 -8.50 1.72
CA LYS A 17 33.96 -9.12 2.47
C LYS A 17 32.71 -8.24 2.44
N GLU A 18 32.85 -6.93 2.56
CA GLU A 18 31.74 -5.96 2.47
C GLU A 18 31.15 -5.89 1.05
N ASP A 19 31.99 -5.96 0.02
CA ASP A 19 31.55 -6.01 -1.38
C ASP A 19 30.74 -7.27 -1.69
N LEU A 20 31.17 -8.44 -1.21
CA LEU A 20 30.49 -9.71 -1.48
C LEU A 20 29.10 -9.78 -0.79
N ILE A 21 29.00 -9.21 0.42
CA ILE A 21 27.73 -9.05 1.14
C ILE A 21 26.80 -8.11 0.37
N SER A 22 27.35 -7.02 -0.16
CA SER A 22 26.59 -6.03 -0.95
C SER A 22 26.08 -6.63 -2.27
N LEU A 23 26.90 -7.39 -2.99
CA LEU A 23 26.50 -8.06 -4.23
C LEU A 23 25.40 -9.11 -3.99
N THR A 24 25.53 -9.89 -2.93
CA THR A 24 24.52 -10.89 -2.54
C THR A 24 23.20 -10.21 -2.18
N PHE A 25 23.26 -9.10 -1.44
CA PHE A 25 22.10 -8.28 -1.13
C PHE A 25 21.43 -7.74 -2.40
N LEU A 26 22.21 -7.18 -3.33
CA LEU A 26 21.70 -6.68 -4.62
C LEU A 26 20.98 -7.76 -5.43
N PHE A 27 21.58 -8.95 -5.55
CA PHE A 27 20.99 -10.06 -6.29
C PHE A 27 19.67 -10.54 -5.65
N GLN A 28 19.67 -10.74 -4.33
CA GLN A 28 18.48 -11.18 -3.59
C GLN A 28 17.32 -10.19 -3.75
N TRP A 29 17.57 -8.89 -3.56
CA TRP A 29 16.53 -7.87 -3.68
C TRP A 29 16.07 -7.66 -5.12
N SER A 30 16.92 -7.90 -6.11
CA SER A 30 16.51 -7.91 -7.52
C SER A 30 15.49 -9.02 -7.80
N CYS A 31 15.76 -10.25 -7.36
CA CYS A 31 14.80 -11.36 -7.49
C CYS A 31 13.48 -11.07 -6.75
N ILE A 32 13.56 -10.56 -5.52
CA ILE A 32 12.38 -10.19 -4.72
C ILE A 32 11.60 -9.04 -5.39
N ALA A 33 12.28 -8.07 -5.99
CA ALA A 33 11.67 -6.94 -6.68
C ALA A 33 10.89 -7.38 -7.94
N ILE A 34 11.42 -8.34 -8.71
CA ILE A 34 10.70 -8.92 -9.87
C ILE A 34 9.42 -9.62 -9.40
N LEU A 35 9.52 -10.46 -8.36
CA LEU A 35 8.35 -11.11 -7.76
C LEU A 35 7.34 -10.10 -7.23
N ALA A 36 7.80 -9.06 -6.53
CA ALA A 36 6.96 -7.97 -6.05
C ALA A 36 6.25 -7.26 -7.21
N GLY A 37 6.96 -6.99 -8.31
CA GLY A 37 6.41 -6.39 -9.52
C GLY A 37 5.29 -7.22 -10.14
N ALA A 38 5.46 -8.54 -10.23
CA ALA A 38 4.43 -9.45 -10.72
C ALA A 38 3.21 -9.47 -9.79
N VAL A 39 3.43 -9.59 -8.47
CA VAL A 39 2.37 -9.56 -7.45
C VAL A 39 1.61 -8.23 -7.46
N GLY A 40 2.32 -7.11 -7.57
CA GLY A 40 1.74 -5.77 -7.62
C GLY A 40 0.83 -5.61 -8.84
N ASN A 41 1.30 -5.99 -10.03
CA ASN A 41 0.49 -5.96 -11.25
C ASN A 41 -0.76 -6.84 -11.14
N LEU A 42 -0.60 -8.08 -10.67
CA LEU A 42 -1.70 -9.02 -10.50
C LEU A 42 -2.76 -8.45 -9.54
N CYS A 43 -2.36 -7.88 -8.41
CA CYS A 43 -3.29 -7.31 -7.44
C CYS A 43 -4.02 -6.08 -7.99
N VAL A 44 -3.29 -5.16 -8.60
CA VAL A 44 -3.85 -3.89 -9.09
C VAL A 44 -4.78 -4.12 -10.27
N HIS A 45 -4.27 -4.74 -11.33
CA HIS A 45 -5.05 -4.97 -12.55
C HIS A 45 -6.10 -6.06 -12.35
N GLY A 46 -5.83 -7.05 -11.49
CA GLY A 46 -6.84 -8.02 -11.07
C GLY A 46 -8.02 -7.35 -10.40
N LEU A 47 -7.79 -6.42 -9.44
CA LEU A 47 -8.90 -5.70 -8.81
C LEU A 47 -9.67 -4.87 -9.81
N VAL A 48 -8.99 -4.06 -10.63
CA VAL A 48 -9.63 -3.17 -11.60
C VAL A 48 -10.44 -3.98 -12.63
N CYS A 49 -9.85 -5.04 -13.17
CA CYS A 49 -10.53 -5.93 -14.12
C CYS A 49 -11.77 -6.57 -13.51
N LEU A 50 -11.66 -7.10 -12.28
CA LEU A 50 -12.80 -7.70 -11.58
C LEU A 50 -13.90 -6.67 -11.27
N VAL A 51 -13.53 -5.44 -10.88
CA VAL A 51 -14.49 -4.35 -10.64
C VAL A 51 -15.22 -3.98 -11.94
N VAL A 52 -14.50 -3.78 -13.04
CA VAL A 52 -15.11 -3.47 -14.35
C VAL A 52 -16.02 -4.61 -14.79
N ARG A 53 -15.57 -5.87 -14.67
CA ARG A 53 -16.37 -7.04 -15.04
C ARG A 53 -17.64 -7.15 -14.21
N LEU A 54 -17.55 -6.91 -12.89
CA LEU A 54 -18.71 -6.94 -12.00
C LEU A 54 -19.67 -5.79 -12.32
N ASN A 55 -19.15 -4.58 -12.51
CA ASN A 55 -19.95 -3.42 -12.93
C ASN A 55 -20.71 -3.70 -14.24
N SER A 56 -20.03 -4.22 -15.27
CA SER A 56 -20.68 -4.56 -16.55
C SER A 56 -21.75 -5.65 -16.39
N PHE A 57 -21.49 -6.65 -15.54
CA PHE A 57 -22.46 -7.71 -15.26
C PHE A 57 -23.71 -7.17 -14.57
N LEU A 58 -23.54 -6.36 -13.51
CA LEU A 58 -24.65 -5.75 -12.79
C LEU A 58 -25.41 -4.74 -13.65
N PHE A 59 -24.71 -3.99 -14.51
CA PHE A 59 -25.33 -3.08 -15.46
C PHE A 59 -26.20 -3.80 -16.49
N SER A 60 -25.85 -5.05 -16.84
CA SER A 60 -26.68 -5.87 -17.75
C SER A 60 -28.02 -6.27 -17.14
N ILE A 61 -28.14 -6.26 -15.80
CA ILE A 61 -29.38 -6.57 -15.08
C ILE A 61 -30.22 -5.29 -15.02
N ARG A 62 -30.98 -5.04 -16.09
CA ARG A 62 -31.80 -3.82 -16.25
C ARG A 62 -32.98 -3.71 -15.25
N THR A 63 -33.30 -4.80 -14.55
CA THR A 63 -34.43 -4.89 -13.62
C THR A 63 -34.24 -4.04 -12.35
N VAL A 64 -33.00 -3.76 -11.95
CA VAL A 64 -32.70 -3.01 -10.71
C VAL A 64 -32.18 -1.62 -11.05
N PRO A 65 -32.79 -0.54 -10.51
CA PRO A 65 -32.27 0.81 -10.63
C PRO A 65 -30.83 0.92 -10.13
N GLN A 66 -29.98 1.64 -10.88
CA GLN A 66 -28.54 1.69 -10.59
C GLN A 66 -28.22 2.26 -9.19
N ILE A 67 -29.08 3.13 -8.66
CA ILE A 67 -28.97 3.73 -7.32
C ILE A 67 -29.06 2.70 -6.18
N LEU A 68 -29.66 1.52 -6.42
CA LEU A 68 -29.84 0.48 -5.41
C LEU A 68 -28.65 -0.49 -5.32
N TRP A 69 -27.81 -0.58 -6.34
CA TRP A 69 -26.65 -1.47 -6.32
C TRP A 69 -25.68 -1.20 -5.15
N PRO A 70 -25.33 0.06 -4.80
CA PRO A 70 -24.47 0.32 -3.65
C PRO A 70 -25.07 -0.17 -2.31
N LEU A 71 -26.39 -0.06 -2.15
CA LEU A 71 -27.10 -0.56 -0.98
C LEU A 71 -27.05 -2.09 -0.91
N LEU A 72 -27.28 -2.77 -2.03
CA LEU A 72 -27.22 -4.22 -2.12
C LEU A 72 -25.80 -4.75 -1.90
N GLY A 73 -24.77 -4.05 -2.38
CA GLY A 73 -23.37 -4.40 -2.16
C GLY A 73 -22.88 -4.16 -0.74
N ALA A 74 -23.45 -3.18 -0.03
CA ALA A 74 -23.09 -2.90 1.35
C ALA A 74 -23.46 -4.04 2.31
N VAL A 75 -24.54 -4.79 2.03
CA VAL A 75 -25.00 -5.92 2.85
C VAL A 75 -23.95 -7.05 2.95
N PRO A 76 -23.49 -7.67 1.84
CA PRO A 76 -22.48 -8.73 1.90
C PRO A 76 -21.13 -8.20 2.41
N VAL A 77 -20.75 -6.95 2.09
CA VAL A 77 -19.53 -6.33 2.62
C VAL A 77 -19.61 -6.19 4.15
N GLY A 78 -20.73 -5.71 4.66
CA GLY A 78 -21.00 -5.58 6.10
C GLY A 78 -20.96 -6.95 6.80
N LEU A 79 -21.63 -7.96 6.23
CA LEU A 79 -21.61 -9.33 6.75
C LEU A 79 -20.19 -9.92 6.77
N LEU A 80 -19.44 -9.74 5.69
CA LEU A 80 -18.08 -10.24 5.54
C LEU A 80 -17.13 -9.61 6.58
N LEU A 81 -17.14 -8.29 6.70
CA LEU A 81 -16.25 -7.59 7.63
C LEU A 81 -16.68 -7.78 9.10
N TYR A 82 -17.98 -7.82 9.39
CA TYR A 82 -18.47 -7.87 10.76
C TYR A 82 -18.49 -9.29 11.34
N LYS A 83 -18.74 -10.32 10.52
CA LYS A 83 -18.83 -11.72 10.96
C LYS A 83 -17.53 -12.50 10.77
N LEU A 84 -16.83 -12.33 9.64
CA LEU A 84 -15.69 -13.19 9.28
C LEU A 84 -14.34 -12.60 9.72
N VAL A 85 -14.08 -11.32 9.44
CA VAL A 85 -12.76 -10.72 9.67
C VAL A 85 -12.88 -9.29 10.21
N PRO A 86 -13.14 -9.13 11.53
CA PRO A 86 -13.23 -7.81 12.15
C PRO A 86 -11.90 -7.04 12.09
N GLY A 87 -10.76 -7.73 11.95
CA GLY A 87 -9.44 -7.11 11.77
C GLY A 87 -9.24 -6.40 10.43
N ALA A 88 -10.10 -6.68 9.43
CA ALA A 88 -10.10 -5.99 8.14
C ALA A 88 -10.97 -4.70 8.18
N MET A 89 -11.62 -4.38 9.30
CA MET A 89 -12.36 -3.12 9.45
C MET A 89 -11.42 -1.90 9.51
N GLY A 90 -11.96 -0.73 9.17
CA GLY A 90 -11.22 0.54 9.22
C GLY A 90 -10.70 1.02 7.86
N GLU A 91 -9.98 2.13 7.90
CA GLU A 91 -9.48 2.85 6.72
C GLU A 91 -8.33 2.06 6.06
N GLY A 92 -8.31 1.97 4.73
CA GLY A 92 -7.42 1.06 3.99
C GLY A 92 -5.93 1.21 4.33
N ILE A 93 -5.39 2.43 4.17
CA ILE A 93 -3.95 2.70 4.37
C ILE A 93 -3.58 2.93 5.85
N PRO A 94 -4.30 3.74 6.64
CA PRO A 94 -3.92 3.98 8.04
C PRO A 94 -3.87 2.70 8.88
N SER A 95 -4.87 1.82 8.73
CA SER A 95 -4.87 0.52 9.43
C SER A 95 -3.72 -0.40 8.96
N TYR A 96 -3.28 -0.24 7.71
CA TYR A 96 -2.15 -0.97 7.14
C TYR A 96 -0.83 -0.47 7.75
N LEU A 97 -0.63 0.83 7.80
CA LEU A 97 0.54 1.48 8.38
C LEU A 97 0.74 1.07 9.84
N GLU A 98 -0.34 1.09 10.61
CA GLU A 98 -0.33 0.66 12.00
C GLU A 98 0.02 -0.84 12.12
N SER A 99 -0.52 -1.69 11.23
CA SER A 99 -0.22 -3.12 11.22
C SER A 99 1.26 -3.40 10.89
N VAL A 100 1.85 -2.67 9.94
CA VAL A 100 3.27 -2.80 9.59
C VAL A 100 4.17 -2.34 10.74
N ARG A 101 3.82 -1.22 11.38
CA ARG A 101 4.60 -0.67 12.49
C ARG A 101 4.53 -1.55 13.73
N ASN A 102 3.32 -1.91 14.16
CA ASN A 102 3.10 -2.70 15.38
C ASN A 102 3.50 -4.17 15.19
N GLY A 103 3.41 -4.69 13.97
CA GLY A 103 3.77 -6.06 13.62
C GLY A 103 5.21 -6.24 13.16
N HIS A 104 6.08 -5.23 13.26
CA HIS A 104 7.47 -5.28 12.76
C HIS A 104 7.58 -5.77 11.31
N GLY A 105 6.67 -5.33 10.43
CA GLY A 105 6.62 -5.75 9.02
C GLY A 105 5.77 -6.98 8.72
N LYS A 106 5.22 -7.65 9.76
CA LYS A 106 4.38 -8.83 9.63
C LYS A 106 2.91 -8.44 9.51
N LEU A 107 2.34 -8.62 8.31
CA LEU A 107 0.92 -8.40 8.03
C LEU A 107 0.12 -9.71 8.06
N SER A 108 -1.15 -9.61 8.46
CA SER A 108 -2.11 -10.71 8.32
C SER A 108 -2.54 -10.81 6.86
N LEU A 109 -2.12 -11.88 6.18
CA LEU A 109 -2.54 -12.15 4.80
C LEU A 109 -4.07 -12.31 4.70
N ARG A 110 -4.67 -12.94 5.71
CA ARG A 110 -6.13 -13.07 5.83
C ARG A 110 -6.80 -11.71 5.76
N ASP A 111 -6.39 -10.75 6.59
CA ASP A 111 -7.04 -9.44 6.63
C ASP A 111 -6.87 -8.68 5.31
N SER A 112 -5.72 -8.81 4.66
CA SER A 112 -5.45 -8.24 3.33
C SER A 112 -6.38 -8.81 2.25
N VAL A 113 -6.55 -10.14 2.20
CA VAL A 113 -7.42 -10.82 1.23
C VAL A 113 -8.88 -10.41 1.43
N PHE A 114 -9.38 -10.47 2.66
CA PHE A 114 -10.76 -10.09 2.95
C PHE A 114 -11.03 -8.60 2.68
N LYS A 115 -10.04 -7.72 2.91
CA LYS A 115 -10.15 -6.30 2.55
C LYS A 115 -10.20 -6.09 1.04
N PHE A 116 -9.44 -6.87 0.29
CA PHE A 116 -9.45 -6.86 -1.17
C PHE A 116 -10.83 -7.22 -1.73
N PHE A 117 -11.43 -8.32 -1.26
CA PHE A 117 -12.78 -8.72 -1.66
C PHE A 117 -13.86 -7.74 -1.19
N ALA A 118 -13.73 -7.18 0.01
CA ALA A 118 -14.64 -6.14 0.48
C ALA A 118 -14.60 -4.90 -0.44
N ALA A 119 -13.41 -4.50 -0.89
CA ALA A 119 -13.26 -3.41 -1.84
C ALA A 119 -13.80 -3.76 -3.23
N LEU A 120 -13.56 -4.98 -3.70
CA LEU A 120 -14.10 -5.47 -4.97
C LEU A 120 -15.63 -5.38 -4.98
N LEU A 121 -16.29 -5.85 -3.92
CA LEU A 121 -17.75 -5.78 -3.81
C LEU A 121 -18.23 -4.33 -3.75
N THR A 122 -17.64 -3.49 -2.88
CA THR A 122 -18.04 -2.07 -2.77
C THR A 122 -17.89 -1.33 -4.10
N LEU A 123 -16.73 -1.44 -4.76
CA LEU A 123 -16.46 -0.73 -6.02
C LEU A 123 -17.22 -1.33 -7.20
N GLY A 124 -17.39 -2.65 -7.22
CA GLY A 124 -18.08 -3.36 -8.29
C GLY A 124 -19.60 -3.32 -8.19
N THR A 125 -20.16 -2.82 -7.07
CA THR A 125 -21.59 -2.49 -6.95
C THR A 125 -21.83 -0.97 -7.02
N PHE A 126 -21.00 -0.25 -7.79
CA PHE A 126 -21.07 1.21 -7.97
C PHE A 126 -20.90 2.05 -6.69
N GLY A 127 -20.32 1.47 -5.63
CA GLY A 127 -19.99 2.22 -4.42
C GLY A 127 -18.81 3.16 -4.64
N ASN A 128 -18.80 4.28 -3.92
CA ASN A 128 -17.71 5.24 -3.98
C ASN A 128 -16.50 4.77 -3.15
N GLY A 129 -15.30 4.82 -3.73
CA GLY A 129 -14.05 4.52 -3.05
C GLY A 129 -12.85 4.48 -3.99
N GLY A 130 -11.66 4.33 -3.41
CA GLY A 130 -10.41 4.17 -4.17
C GLY A 130 -9.90 2.73 -4.16
N ALA A 131 -9.45 2.24 -5.31
CA ALA A 131 -8.78 0.94 -5.46
C ALA A 131 -7.36 0.92 -4.85
N PHE A 132 -6.81 2.11 -4.58
CA PHE A 132 -5.44 2.33 -4.13
C PHE A 132 -5.08 1.58 -2.84
N GLY A 133 -5.82 1.84 -1.77
CA GLY A 133 -5.57 1.25 -0.45
C GLY A 133 -5.72 -0.28 -0.43
N PRO A 134 -6.83 -0.85 -0.94
CA PRO A 134 -7.05 -2.29 -0.97
C PRO A 134 -6.01 -3.06 -1.79
N SER A 135 -5.66 -2.61 -3.00
CA SER A 135 -4.65 -3.27 -3.83
C SER A 135 -3.26 -3.17 -3.23
N GLY A 136 -2.90 -2.00 -2.69
CA GLY A 136 -1.63 -1.80 -1.98
C GLY A 136 -1.48 -2.72 -0.76
N ARG A 137 -2.53 -2.81 0.07
CA ARG A 137 -2.56 -3.70 1.25
C ARG A 137 -2.52 -5.18 0.88
N MET A 138 -3.18 -5.58 -0.22
CA MET A 138 -3.13 -6.96 -0.72
C MET A 138 -1.73 -7.34 -1.16
N SER A 139 -1.12 -6.52 -2.03
CA SER A 139 0.27 -6.73 -2.50
C SER A 139 1.27 -6.76 -1.35
N ALA A 140 1.18 -5.80 -0.41
CA ALA A 140 2.03 -5.77 0.77
C ALA A 140 1.80 -6.98 1.71
N GLY A 141 0.55 -7.46 1.82
CA GLY A 141 0.22 -8.66 2.60
C GLY A 141 0.82 -9.93 2.00
N LEU A 142 0.76 -10.09 0.68
CA LEU A 142 1.39 -11.21 -0.04
C LEU A 142 2.90 -11.18 0.11
N MET A 143 3.54 -10.03 -0.11
CA MET A 143 4.98 -9.89 0.06
C MET A 143 5.41 -10.06 1.51
N SER A 144 4.62 -9.60 2.49
CA SER A 144 4.87 -9.87 3.91
C SER A 144 4.74 -11.36 4.23
N SER A 145 3.80 -12.07 3.63
CA SER A 145 3.73 -13.53 3.76
C SER A 145 5.00 -14.18 3.21
N LEU A 146 5.45 -13.77 2.03
CA LEU A 146 6.70 -14.25 1.46
C LEU A 146 7.90 -13.96 2.39
N GLY A 147 7.98 -12.75 2.96
CA GLY A 147 9.00 -12.37 3.93
C GLY A 147 8.99 -13.26 5.17
N LYS A 148 7.82 -13.58 5.73
CA LYS A 148 7.70 -14.50 6.88
C LYS A 148 8.27 -15.89 6.60
N HIS A 149 8.20 -16.36 5.35
CA HIS A 149 8.74 -17.66 4.95
C HIS A 149 10.25 -17.59 4.64
N LEU A 150 10.73 -16.49 4.07
CA LEU A 150 12.14 -16.32 3.67
C LEU A 150 13.05 -15.84 4.80
N THR A 151 12.57 -14.97 5.69
CA THR A 151 13.35 -14.41 6.80
C THR A 151 13.93 -15.51 7.71
N PRO A 152 13.17 -16.48 8.24
CA PRO A 152 13.74 -17.50 9.13
C PRO A 152 14.83 -18.39 8.48
N ARG A 153 14.94 -18.37 7.15
CA ARG A 153 15.82 -19.27 6.38
C ARG A 153 17.02 -18.55 5.75
N ILE A 154 16.82 -17.33 5.27
CA ILE A 154 17.73 -16.68 4.31
C ILE A 154 18.04 -15.21 4.68
N LEU A 155 17.15 -14.49 5.38
CA LEU A 155 17.29 -13.05 5.64
C LEU A 155 17.15 -12.68 7.12
N PRO A 156 17.91 -11.70 7.65
CA PRO A 156 17.72 -11.23 9.02
C PRO A 156 16.33 -10.59 9.24
N ASP A 157 15.79 -10.73 10.46
CA ASP A 157 14.49 -10.17 10.88
C ASP A 157 14.40 -8.64 10.68
N SER A 158 15.53 -7.94 10.72
CA SER A 158 15.60 -6.49 10.47
C SER A 158 15.15 -6.08 9.07
N LEU A 159 15.14 -7.01 8.11
CA LEU A 159 14.70 -6.78 6.73
C LEU A 159 13.22 -7.13 6.49
N MET A 160 12.55 -7.71 7.47
CA MET A 160 11.13 -8.10 7.38
C MET A 160 10.22 -6.95 6.94
N GLN A 161 10.49 -5.73 7.40
CA GLN A 161 9.72 -4.53 7.03
C GLN A 161 9.88 -4.11 5.57
N ILE A 162 10.95 -4.53 4.87
CA ILE A 162 11.19 -4.15 3.47
C ILE A 162 10.24 -4.90 2.54
N PHE A 163 9.84 -6.12 2.88
CA PHE A 163 8.89 -6.91 2.08
C PHE A 163 7.54 -6.22 1.83
N PRO A 164 6.78 -5.78 2.86
CA PRO A 164 5.54 -5.06 2.62
C PRO A 164 5.75 -3.70 1.95
N ILE A 165 6.88 -3.03 2.19
CA ILE A 165 7.25 -1.80 1.47
C ILE A 165 7.39 -2.09 -0.02
N CYS A 166 8.10 -3.15 -0.40
CA CYS A 166 8.27 -3.56 -1.80
C CYS A 166 6.93 -3.93 -2.45
N GLY A 167 6.04 -4.63 -1.73
CA GLY A 167 4.69 -4.93 -2.22
C GLY A 167 3.86 -3.68 -2.48
N MET A 168 3.88 -2.72 -1.57
CA MET A 168 3.21 -1.43 -1.75
C MET A 168 3.83 -0.63 -2.90
N ALA A 169 5.16 -0.58 -2.98
CA ALA A 169 5.90 0.10 -4.04
C ALA A 169 5.59 -0.48 -5.43
N ALA A 170 5.52 -1.81 -5.56
CA ALA A 170 5.12 -2.47 -6.79
C ALA A 170 3.67 -2.11 -7.18
N ALA A 171 2.74 -2.16 -6.23
CA ALA A 171 1.35 -1.75 -6.48
C ALA A 171 1.28 -0.29 -6.96
N MET A 172 2.05 0.62 -6.36
CA MET A 172 2.18 2.00 -6.82
C MET A 172 2.71 2.08 -8.25
N GLY A 173 3.82 1.40 -8.54
CA GLY A 173 4.41 1.35 -9.87
C GLY A 173 3.38 0.91 -10.94
N ALA A 174 2.60 -0.14 -10.65
CA ALA A 174 1.52 -0.60 -11.52
C ALA A 174 0.41 0.44 -11.74
N MET A 175 0.06 1.26 -10.73
CA MET A 175 -1.03 2.24 -10.85
C MET A 175 -0.64 3.51 -11.61
N ILE A 176 0.55 4.06 -11.33
CA ILE A 176 0.94 5.40 -11.81
C ILE A 176 2.07 5.39 -12.84
N HIS A 177 2.67 4.23 -13.14
CA HIS A 177 3.82 4.11 -14.07
C HIS A 177 5.00 5.04 -13.76
N SER A 178 5.18 5.40 -12.48
CA SER A 178 6.31 6.19 -11.99
C SER A 178 7.20 5.31 -11.11
N PRO A 179 8.34 4.81 -11.63
CA PRO A 179 9.23 3.92 -10.89
C PRO A 179 9.74 4.54 -9.59
N ILE A 180 10.32 5.73 -9.68
CA ILE A 180 10.92 6.44 -8.55
C ILE A 180 9.84 6.96 -7.61
N GLY A 181 8.80 7.61 -8.16
CA GLY A 181 7.71 8.18 -7.36
C GLY A 181 6.94 7.11 -6.59
N GLY A 182 6.64 5.96 -7.20
CA GLY A 182 5.95 4.85 -6.54
C GLY A 182 6.76 4.20 -5.42
N GLY A 183 8.08 4.05 -5.62
CA GLY A 183 8.99 3.51 -4.62
C GLY A 183 9.15 4.44 -3.42
N LEU A 184 9.41 5.73 -3.66
CA LEU A 184 9.54 6.74 -2.60
C LEU A 184 8.24 6.90 -1.82
N PHE A 185 7.11 6.98 -2.50
CA PHE A 185 5.80 7.07 -1.85
C PHE A 185 5.56 5.92 -0.87
N ALA A 186 5.87 4.69 -1.27
CA ALA A 186 5.68 3.52 -0.42
C ALA A 186 6.57 3.56 0.84
N VAL A 187 7.82 3.99 0.70
CA VAL A 187 8.76 4.15 1.83
C VAL A 187 8.26 5.25 2.76
N GLU A 188 7.93 6.41 2.20
CA GLU A 188 7.50 7.59 2.96
C GLU A 188 6.22 7.33 3.73
N ILE A 189 5.22 6.73 3.09
CA ILE A 189 3.94 6.50 3.76
C ILE A 189 4.11 5.52 4.92
N ILE A 190 4.94 4.48 4.77
CA ILE A 190 5.15 3.41 5.76
C ILE A 190 6.05 3.86 6.92
N LEU A 191 7.17 4.51 6.61
CA LEU A 191 8.22 4.81 7.58
C LEU A 191 8.22 6.26 8.06
N LYS A 192 7.50 7.15 7.37
CA LYS A 192 7.42 8.58 7.65
C LYS A 192 8.81 9.19 7.85
N THR A 193 9.19 9.51 9.08
CA THR A 193 10.42 10.21 9.43
C THR A 193 11.66 9.31 9.48
N ASN A 194 11.52 7.99 9.54
CA ASN A 194 12.63 7.05 9.70
C ASN A 194 13.03 6.35 8.39
N MET A 195 13.13 7.10 7.30
CA MET A 195 13.56 6.56 6.01
C MET A 195 15.07 6.28 6.02
N ARG A 196 15.46 5.05 5.70
CA ARG A 196 16.86 4.65 5.53
C ARG A 196 17.11 4.28 4.08
N TYR A 197 18.30 4.59 3.56
CA TYR A 197 18.72 4.21 2.21
C TYR A 197 18.53 2.71 1.89
N LYS A 198 18.72 1.84 2.90
CA LYS A 198 18.52 0.39 2.79
C LYS A 198 17.09 -0.04 2.42
N GLN A 199 16.08 0.81 2.64
CA GLN A 199 14.68 0.53 2.30
C GLN A 199 14.28 1.17 0.95
N ILE A 200 14.88 2.32 0.62
CA ILE A 200 14.58 3.06 -0.61
C ILE A 200 14.97 2.25 -1.84
N PHE A 201 16.17 1.68 -1.84
CA PHE A 201 16.69 0.95 -3.01
C PHE A 201 15.79 -0.25 -3.39
N PRO A 202 15.45 -1.20 -2.49
CA PRO A 202 14.54 -2.30 -2.84
C PRO A 202 13.14 -1.84 -3.24
N ALA A 203 12.61 -0.76 -2.64
CA ALA A 203 11.30 -0.23 -2.97
C ALA A 203 11.25 0.35 -4.38
N VAL A 204 12.25 1.14 -4.76
CA VAL A 204 12.36 1.70 -6.12
C VAL A 204 12.58 0.58 -7.13
N LEU A 205 13.38 -0.43 -6.83
CA LEU A 205 13.52 -1.61 -7.69
C LEU A 205 12.18 -2.33 -7.90
N ALA A 206 11.44 -2.64 -6.83
CA ALA A 206 10.14 -3.32 -6.92
C ALA A 206 9.12 -2.51 -7.74
N SER A 207 9.05 -1.20 -7.51
CA SER A 207 8.23 -0.29 -8.32
C SER A 207 8.66 -0.32 -9.79
N THR A 208 9.97 -0.25 -10.07
CA THR A 208 10.54 -0.29 -11.42
C THR A 208 10.19 -1.59 -12.14
N SER A 209 10.45 -2.74 -11.51
CA SER A 209 10.05 -4.05 -12.04
C SER A 209 8.57 -4.11 -12.35
N SER A 210 7.73 -3.55 -11.47
CA SER A 210 6.28 -3.46 -11.72
C SER A 210 5.93 -2.63 -12.95
N VAL A 211 6.58 -1.47 -13.17
CA VAL A 211 6.33 -0.64 -14.36
C VAL A 211 6.77 -1.36 -15.64
N PHE A 212 7.93 -2.02 -15.62
CA PHE A 212 8.40 -2.79 -16.79
C PHE A 212 7.45 -3.93 -17.13
N ILE A 213 7.01 -4.70 -16.13
CA ILE A 213 6.03 -5.78 -16.31
C ILE A 213 4.71 -5.21 -16.85
N ALA A 214 4.22 -4.10 -16.27
CA ALA A 214 2.97 -3.46 -16.71
C ALA A 214 3.05 -3.04 -18.18
N ARG A 215 4.13 -2.36 -18.58
CA ARG A 215 4.36 -1.93 -19.97
C ARG A 215 4.48 -3.11 -20.92
N HIS A 216 5.18 -4.17 -20.52
CA HIS A 216 5.34 -5.37 -21.36
C HIS A 216 4.01 -6.09 -21.60
N LEU A 217 3.13 -6.10 -20.59
CA LEU A 217 1.78 -6.65 -20.70
C LEU A 217 0.78 -5.70 -21.39
N GLY A 218 1.21 -4.52 -21.86
CA GLY A 218 0.33 -3.52 -22.47
C GLY A 218 -0.65 -2.87 -21.49
N LEU A 219 -0.41 -2.98 -20.18
CA LEU A 219 -1.25 -2.41 -19.14
C LEU A 219 -1.02 -0.90 -19.06
N LYS A 220 -2.10 -0.13 -19.12
CA LYS A 220 -2.05 1.33 -19.09
C LYS A 220 -2.08 1.84 -17.64
N PRO A 221 -1.39 2.94 -17.32
CA PRO A 221 -1.49 3.54 -16.00
C PRO A 221 -2.91 4.04 -15.75
N ILE A 222 -3.36 3.90 -14.51
CA ILE A 222 -4.69 4.31 -14.05
C ILE A 222 -4.77 5.84 -13.98
N ILE A 223 -3.65 6.48 -13.61
CA ILE A 223 -3.53 7.94 -13.54
C ILE A 223 -2.67 8.41 -14.71
N GLN A 224 -3.25 9.17 -15.63
CA GLN A 224 -2.58 9.73 -16.81
C GLN A 224 -2.77 11.25 -16.83
N PHE A 225 -1.71 11.96 -17.18
CA PHE A 225 -1.75 13.41 -17.36
C PHE A 225 -1.32 13.75 -18.79
N PRO A 226 -2.03 14.65 -19.47
CA PRO A 226 -1.60 15.14 -20.78
C PRO A 226 -0.29 15.94 -20.62
N LEU A 227 0.68 15.65 -21.49
CA LEU A 227 1.92 16.42 -21.58
C LEU A 227 1.64 17.75 -22.27
N ILE A 228 1.55 18.83 -21.49
CA ILE A 228 1.42 20.18 -22.03
C ILE A 228 2.84 20.75 -22.16
N HIS A 229 3.27 20.99 -23.39
CA HIS A 229 4.60 21.52 -23.69
C HIS A 229 4.60 23.05 -23.59
N GLY A 230 5.70 23.65 -23.08
CA GLY A 230 5.95 25.09 -23.19
C GLY A 230 5.50 26.00 -22.03
N ILE A 231 5.19 25.45 -20.85
CA ILE A 231 4.67 26.23 -19.70
C ILE A 231 5.77 26.54 -18.64
N MET A 232 7.04 26.25 -18.91
CA MET A 232 8.12 26.41 -17.92
C MET A 232 8.73 27.82 -17.94
N ASN A 233 7.91 28.84 -17.68
CA ASN A 233 8.35 30.24 -17.54
C ASN A 233 8.30 30.69 -16.07
N VAL A 234 9.18 31.61 -15.69
CA VAL A 234 9.27 32.17 -14.32
C VAL A 234 7.97 32.88 -13.92
N ASP A 235 7.23 33.45 -14.89
CA ASP A 235 5.97 34.17 -14.67
C ASP A 235 4.84 33.29 -14.11
N ILE A 236 4.96 31.97 -14.23
CA ILE A 236 3.95 31.01 -13.76
C ILE A 236 4.18 30.62 -12.30
N LEU A 237 5.36 30.92 -11.73
CA LEU A 237 5.66 30.68 -10.32
C LEU A 237 4.61 31.23 -9.34
N PRO A 238 4.12 32.49 -9.45
CA PRO A 238 3.07 32.98 -8.54
C PRO A 238 1.78 32.16 -8.65
N ILE A 239 1.37 31.78 -9.86
CA ILE A 239 0.19 30.94 -10.07
C ILE A 239 0.42 29.55 -9.47
N LEU A 240 1.61 28.96 -9.66
CA LEU A 240 1.97 27.66 -9.10
C LEU A 240 1.95 27.69 -7.56
N LEU A 241 2.45 28.75 -6.93
CA LEU A 241 2.38 28.93 -5.47
C LEU A 241 0.93 29.03 -5.00
N LEU A 242 0.08 29.77 -5.71
CA LEU A 242 -1.34 29.88 -5.37
C LEU A 242 -2.09 28.55 -5.51
N VAL A 243 -1.81 27.82 -6.60
CA VAL A 243 -2.40 26.49 -6.85
C VAL A 243 -1.94 25.48 -5.80
N THR A 244 -0.64 25.45 -5.47
CA THR A 244 -0.12 24.52 -4.45
C THR A 244 -0.63 24.85 -3.05
N PHE A 245 -0.72 26.13 -2.69
CA PHE A 245 -1.29 26.56 -1.41
C PHE A 245 -2.78 26.22 -1.29
N SER A 246 -3.57 26.53 -2.33
CA SER A 246 -5.01 26.21 -2.36
C SER A 246 -5.27 24.70 -2.36
N ALA A 247 -4.49 23.91 -3.10
CA ALA A 247 -4.55 22.45 -3.07
C ALA A 247 -4.24 21.89 -1.68
N GLY A 248 -3.23 22.43 -1.00
CA GLY A 248 -2.89 22.06 0.39
C GLY A 248 -4.02 22.39 1.37
N LEU A 249 -4.63 23.57 1.24
CA LEU A 249 -5.75 23.99 2.09
C LEU A 249 -7.00 23.12 1.86
N LEU A 250 -7.35 22.87 0.61
CA LEU A 250 -8.47 21.98 0.24
C LEU A 250 -8.23 20.55 0.75
N GLY A 251 -7.01 20.02 0.62
CA GLY A 251 -6.63 18.73 1.17
C GLY A 251 -6.83 18.67 2.69
N LYS A 252 -6.41 19.71 3.42
CA LYS A 252 -6.61 19.81 4.87
C LYS A 252 -8.11 19.85 5.23
N ILE A 253 -8.91 20.63 4.50
CA ILE A 253 -10.37 20.73 4.70
C ILE A 253 -11.02 19.35 4.47
N PHE A 254 -10.64 18.66 3.40
CA PHE A 254 -11.14 17.32 3.09
C PHE A 254 -10.82 16.33 4.21
N ILE A 255 -9.57 16.28 4.68
CA ILE A 255 -9.14 15.39 5.76
C ILE A 255 -9.92 15.67 7.06
N LEU A 256 -10.10 16.95 7.43
CA LEU A 256 -10.84 17.33 8.63
C LEU A 256 -12.32 16.96 8.52
N SER A 257 -12.93 17.20 7.37
CA SER A 257 -14.33 16.86 7.11
C SER A 257 -14.54 15.36 7.15
N TYR A 258 -13.70 14.60 6.46
CA TYR A 258 -13.71 13.14 6.46
C TYR A 258 -13.54 12.57 7.88
N ARG A 259 -12.62 13.12 8.67
CA ARG A 259 -12.41 12.71 10.07
C ARG A 259 -13.64 12.98 10.94
N ARG A 260 -14.28 14.15 10.80
CA ARG A 260 -15.51 14.47 11.55
C ARG A 260 -16.64 13.50 11.22
N ILE A 261 -16.87 13.24 9.93
CA ILE A 261 -17.90 12.30 9.47
C ILE A 261 -17.59 10.89 9.98
N SER A 262 -16.35 10.43 9.88
CA SER A 262 -15.92 9.11 10.37
C SER A 262 -16.21 8.93 11.87
N ILE A 263 -15.95 9.96 12.70
CA ILE A 263 -16.24 9.91 14.14
C ILE A 263 -17.76 9.83 14.41
N LEU A 264 -18.58 10.56 13.65
CA LEU A 264 -20.05 10.52 13.80
C LEU A 264 -20.59 9.11 13.52
N PHE A 265 -20.14 8.48 12.43
CA PHE A 265 -20.54 7.11 12.10
C PHE A 265 -20.05 6.07 13.11
N GLN A 266 -18.84 6.25 13.66
CA GLN A 266 -18.31 5.36 14.70
C GLN A 266 -19.06 5.49 16.04
N ARG A 267 -19.62 6.66 16.35
CA ARG A 267 -20.36 6.90 17.59
C ARG A 267 -21.61 6.03 17.70
N ASN A 268 -22.31 5.78 16.59
CA ASN A 268 -23.46 4.87 16.54
C ASN A 268 -23.07 3.38 16.59
N HIS A 269 -21.84 3.01 16.21
CA HIS A 269 -21.40 1.61 16.16
C HIS A 269 -20.84 1.09 17.50
N LYS A 270 -20.29 1.98 18.35
CA LYS A 270 -19.73 1.61 19.67
C LYS A 270 -20.79 1.02 20.62
N THR A 271 -22.06 1.41 20.51
CA THR A 271 -23.17 0.87 21.31
C THR A 271 -23.44 -0.62 21.01
N SER A 272 -23.22 -1.06 19.77
CA SER A 272 -23.39 -2.47 19.34
C SER A 272 -22.17 -3.34 19.72
N GLN A 273 -20.95 -2.83 19.55
CA GLN A 273 -19.74 -3.61 19.82
C GLN A 273 -19.46 -3.79 21.33
N ARG A 274 -19.88 -2.83 22.16
CA ARG A 274 -19.79 -2.92 23.64
C ARG A 274 -20.66 -4.05 24.22
N ARG A 275 -21.81 -4.36 23.59
CA ARG A 275 -22.66 -5.52 23.94
C ARG A 275 -21.99 -6.86 23.60
N ARG A 276 -21.15 -6.93 22.56
CA ARG A 276 -20.48 -8.18 22.14
C ARG A 276 -19.15 -8.44 22.86
N THR A 277 -18.46 -7.40 23.33
CA THR A 277 -17.28 -7.58 24.21
C THR A 277 -17.64 -8.12 25.60
N ALA A 278 -18.90 -8.00 26.03
CA ALA A 278 -19.40 -8.68 27.23
C ALA A 278 -19.49 -10.22 27.04
N SER A 279 -19.47 -10.71 25.80
CA SER A 279 -19.52 -12.14 25.43
C SER A 279 -18.12 -12.78 25.25
N GLY A 280 -17.06 -12.20 25.82
CA GLY A 280 -15.78 -12.89 26.02
C GLY A 280 -14.78 -12.98 24.85
N ARG A 281 -15.10 -12.47 23.64
CA ARG A 281 -14.09 -12.37 22.56
C ARG A 281 -13.29 -11.07 22.68
N ARG A 282 -12.02 -11.17 23.08
CA ARG A 282 -11.03 -10.07 23.06
C ARG A 282 -10.88 -9.54 21.63
N ILE A 283 -11.58 -8.45 21.32
CA ILE A 283 -11.40 -7.67 20.09
C ILE A 283 -10.22 -6.72 20.33
N CYS A 284 -9.20 -6.77 19.46
CA CYS A 284 -8.09 -5.81 19.46
C CYS A 284 -8.63 -4.37 19.51
N ARG A 285 -8.17 -3.60 20.51
CA ARG A 285 -8.42 -2.16 20.64
C ARG A 285 -7.70 -1.41 19.51
N SER A 286 -8.25 -1.44 18.29
CA SER A 286 -7.66 -0.81 17.09
C SER A 286 -8.04 0.67 16.90
N PHE A 287 -8.60 1.33 17.90
CA PHE A 287 -9.13 2.70 17.75
C PHE A 287 -8.88 3.55 18.99
N ARG A 288 -7.65 3.55 19.50
CA ARG A 288 -7.22 4.56 20.48
C ARG A 288 -6.19 5.48 19.83
N ASP A 289 -6.66 6.69 19.55
CA ASP A 289 -5.95 7.92 19.20
C ASP A 289 -5.35 8.05 17.78
N PRO A 290 -5.94 8.88 16.90
CA PRO A 290 -5.29 9.31 15.67
C PRO A 290 -4.30 10.44 15.98
N PHE A 291 -3.13 10.07 16.49
CA PHE A 291 -1.98 10.95 16.72
C PHE A 291 -1.18 11.20 15.42
N TRP A 292 -1.87 11.31 14.27
CA TRP A 292 -1.24 11.30 12.94
C TRP A 292 -0.71 12.67 12.47
N PHE A 293 -0.88 13.74 13.26
CA PHE A 293 -0.47 15.12 12.94
C PHE A 293 0.19 15.86 14.12
N ARG A 294 1.03 15.18 14.91
CA ARG A 294 2.05 15.85 15.73
C ARG A 294 3.42 15.41 15.25
#